data_AF-A0A947VNA0-F1
#
_entry.id   AF-A0A947VNA0-F1
#
_cell.length_a   1.000
_cell.length_b   1.000
_cell.length_c   1.000
_cell.angle_alpha   90.00
_cell.angle_beta   90.00
_cell.angle_gamma   90.00
#
_symmetry.space_group_name_H-M   'P 1'
#
loop_
_entity.id
_entity.type
_entity.pdbx_description
1 polymer ?
#
loop_
_entity_poly.entity_id
_entity_poly.type
_entity_poly.pdbx_seq_one_letter_code
_entity_poly.pdbx_strand_id
1 'polypeptide(L)'
;MADFKITLILGTELAGIRNLIDQLEGLHFGILINSLRWESQIEGEKRKKEYYKSIKENVIKINKRIKDFNILLKRAFDTKYYTFRKLEQIKLSSLDKIIKEHRGEFPRNKKEESYIKYVMAEDSSPSSLARKHTSVLLSNALLPTKLSISNFAKGFDKLYEPFGDYNSLNIRSKTINDITKAEVCYTNGLAEEAVFILGRTVERLSIDCLKHLKKLGRVNKTYSEIDELNFENSINLLSSPKIKVFRKDQKPKALALKWDRNIYGHKRSSPSKMKEKDMDSMIKIGINIIERLEKKLRS
;
A
#
# COMPACT_ATOMS: atom_id res chain seq x y z
N MET A 1 0.29 9.82 -13.73
CA MET A 1 0.55 10.63 -12.53
C MET A 1 -0.57 10.34 -11.55
N ALA A 2 -0.26 9.77 -10.39
CA ALA A 2 -1.02 10.15 -9.20
C ALA A 2 -0.20 11.25 -8.54
N ASP A 3 -0.56 12.51 -8.77
CA ASP A 3 -0.08 13.67 -8.01
C ASP A 3 -0.14 13.31 -6.51
N PHE A 4 0.76 13.83 -5.67
CA PHE A 4 0.58 13.72 -4.20
C PHE A 4 -0.85 14.10 -3.80
N LYS A 5 -1.44 15.08 -4.49
CA LYS A 5 -2.86 15.41 -4.38
C LYS A 5 -3.78 14.25 -4.74
N ILE A 6 -3.54 13.55 -5.85
CA ILE A 6 -4.35 12.39 -6.27
C ILE A 6 -4.19 11.22 -5.28
N THR A 7 -2.97 10.95 -4.81
CA THR A 7 -2.72 9.95 -3.76
C THR A 7 -3.46 10.29 -2.47
N LEU A 8 -3.39 11.55 -2.02
CA LEU A 8 -4.10 12.04 -0.84
C LEU A 8 -5.62 11.94 -1.01
N ILE A 9 -6.14 12.31 -2.19
CA ILE A 9 -7.56 12.20 -2.53
C ILE A 9 -7.99 10.72 -2.51
N LEU A 10 -7.24 9.82 -3.15
CA LEU A 10 -7.54 8.38 -3.16
C LEU A 10 -7.50 7.81 -1.74
N GLY A 11 -6.50 8.16 -0.94
CA GLY A 11 -6.40 7.74 0.47
C GLY A 11 -7.59 8.23 1.31
N THR A 12 -7.97 9.49 1.16
CA THR A 12 -9.10 10.10 1.87
C THR A 12 -10.43 9.45 1.46
N GLU A 13 -10.64 9.21 0.17
CA GLU A 13 -11.84 8.53 -0.34
C GLU A 13 -11.91 7.07 0.14
N LEU A 14 -10.78 6.35 0.13
CA LEU A 14 -10.71 4.97 0.62
C LEU A 14 -11.06 4.88 2.11
N ALA A 15 -10.53 5.81 2.93
CA ALA A 15 -10.86 5.91 4.35
C ALA A 15 -12.34 6.26 4.57
N GLY A 16 -12.89 7.18 3.76
CA GLY A 16 -14.31 7.52 3.80
C GLY A 16 -15.22 6.34 3.46
N ILE A 17 -14.87 5.55 2.44
CA ILE A 17 -15.60 4.33 2.08
C ILE A 17 -15.53 3.31 3.23
N ARG A 18 -14.36 3.11 3.83
CA ARG A 18 -14.17 2.20 4.96
C ARG A 18 -15.03 2.59 6.16
N ASN A 19 -15.03 3.87 6.53
CA ASN A 19 -15.85 4.37 7.64
C ASN A 19 -17.34 4.14 7.42
N LEU A 20 -17.84 4.32 6.19
CA LEU A 20 -19.25 4.06 5.86
C LEU A 20 -19.59 2.56 5.95
N ILE A 21 -18.66 1.67 5.58
CA ILE A 21 -18.83 0.22 5.72
C ILE A 21 -18.85 -0.16 7.20
N ASP A 22 -17.93 0.39 8.01
CA ASP A 22 -17.87 0.12 9.45
C ASP A 22 -19.13 0.64 10.17
N GLN A 23 -19.68 1.79 9.73
CA GLN A 23 -20.98 2.28 10.19
C GLN A 23 -22.14 1.36 9.79
N LEU A 24 -22.14 0.82 8.56
CA LEU A 24 -23.16 -0.11 8.10
C LEU A 24 -23.19 -1.38 8.96
N GLU A 25 -22.02 -1.89 9.36
CA GLU A 25 -21.94 -3.05 10.26
C GLU A 25 -22.27 -2.70 11.71
N GLY A 26 -21.61 -1.69 12.27
CA GLY A 26 -21.74 -1.38 13.70
C GLY A 26 -23.12 -0.85 14.08
N LEU A 27 -23.69 0.06 13.27
CA LEU A 27 -24.99 0.66 13.56
C LEU A 27 -26.12 -0.15 12.94
N HIS A 28 -26.10 -0.32 11.62
CA HIS A 28 -27.27 -0.89 10.95
C HIS A 28 -27.40 -2.37 11.28
N PHE A 29 -26.39 -3.21 11.04
CA PHE A 29 -26.53 -4.65 11.34
C PHE A 29 -26.78 -4.91 12.83
N GLY A 30 -26.14 -4.14 13.71
CA GLY A 30 -26.43 -4.15 15.15
C GLY A 30 -27.91 -3.88 15.46
N ILE A 31 -28.56 -2.94 14.76
CA ILE A 31 -30.00 -2.66 14.91
C ILE A 31 -30.86 -3.85 14.44
N LEU A 32 -30.55 -4.48 13.28
CA LEU A 32 -31.32 -5.66 12.80
C LEU A 32 -31.33 -6.77 13.85
N ILE A 33 -30.16 -7.03 14.41
CA ILE A 33 -29.91 -8.12 15.34
C ILE A 33 -30.55 -7.79 16.70
N ASN A 34 -30.45 -6.56 17.19
CA ASN A 34 -30.83 -6.28 18.59
C ASN A 34 -32.22 -5.68 18.77
N SER A 35 -32.85 -5.15 17.71
CA SER A 35 -34.08 -4.35 17.82
C SER A 35 -35.29 -4.88 17.05
N LEU A 36 -35.12 -5.88 16.16
CA LEU A 36 -36.27 -6.47 15.47
C LEU A 36 -37.00 -7.46 16.36
N ARG A 37 -38.07 -6.94 16.98
CA ARG A 37 -39.08 -7.70 17.72
C ARG A 37 -40.44 -7.37 17.11
N TRP A 38 -41.25 -8.37 16.78
CA TRP A 38 -42.59 -8.19 16.22
C TRP A 38 -43.53 -9.31 16.65
N GLU A 39 -44.81 -9.00 16.78
CA GLU A 39 -45.83 -9.89 17.36
C GLU A 39 -46.54 -10.75 16.31
N SER A 40 -46.45 -10.35 15.03
CA SER A 40 -47.04 -11.08 13.91
C SER A 40 -46.09 -11.11 12.71
N GLN A 41 -46.27 -12.09 11.84
CA GLN A 41 -45.50 -12.21 10.59
C GLN A 41 -45.67 -10.96 9.69
N ILE A 42 -46.88 -10.39 9.65
CA ILE A 42 -47.20 -9.18 8.88
C ILE A 42 -46.41 -7.96 9.41
N GLU A 43 -46.36 -7.78 10.74
CA GLU A 43 -45.57 -6.72 11.35
C GLU A 43 -44.07 -6.94 11.07
N GLY A 44 -43.61 -8.18 11.11
CA GLY A 44 -42.22 -8.52 10.84
C GLY A 44 -41.78 -8.24 9.42
N GLU A 45 -42.60 -8.58 8.43
CA GLU A 45 -42.33 -8.24 7.04
C GLU A 45 -42.29 -6.72 6.81
N LYS A 46 -43.16 -5.97 7.48
CA LYS A 46 -43.16 -4.49 7.40
C LYS A 46 -41.86 -3.92 7.96
N ARG A 47 -41.44 -4.35 9.15
CA ARG A 47 -40.19 -3.90 9.77
C ARG A 47 -38.94 -4.32 8.99
N LYS A 48 -38.91 -5.54 8.42
CA LYS A 48 -37.82 -5.98 7.51
C LYS A 48 -37.72 -5.07 6.29
N LYS A 49 -38.85 -4.66 5.69
CA LYS A 49 -38.88 -3.73 4.54
C LYS A 49 -38.36 -2.34 4.91
N GLU A 50 -38.81 -1.78 6.04
CA GLU A 50 -38.34 -0.47 6.53
C GLU A 50 -36.84 -0.48 6.83
N TYR A 51 -36.38 -1.53 7.49
CA TYR A 51 -34.98 -1.72 7.80
C TYR A 51 -34.11 -1.90 6.53
N TYR A 52 -34.56 -2.73 5.59
CA TYR A 52 -33.88 -2.89 4.29
C TYR A 52 -33.80 -1.56 3.53
N LYS A 53 -34.84 -0.72 3.59
CA LYS A 53 -34.81 0.61 2.96
C LYS A 53 -33.66 1.47 3.50
N SER A 54 -33.47 1.47 4.83
CA SER A 54 -32.35 2.19 5.47
C SER A 54 -30.98 1.66 5.05
N ILE A 55 -30.79 0.34 5.01
CA ILE A 55 -29.55 -0.27 4.49
C ILE A 55 -29.34 0.11 3.02
N LYS A 56 -30.39 0.02 2.21
CA LYS A 56 -30.33 0.25 0.76
C LYS A 56 -29.83 1.65 0.46
N GLU A 57 -30.34 2.66 1.17
CA GLU A 57 -29.90 4.05 1.01
C GLU A 57 -28.41 4.22 1.32
N ASN A 58 -27.91 3.61 2.39
CA ASN A 58 -26.49 3.67 2.75
C ASN A 58 -25.61 2.91 1.76
N VAL A 59 -26.01 1.72 1.32
CA VAL A 59 -25.28 0.94 0.33
C VAL A 59 -25.23 1.66 -1.03
N ILE A 60 -26.29 2.37 -1.43
CA ILE A 60 -26.26 3.22 -2.63
C ILE A 60 -25.20 4.33 -2.50
N LYS A 61 -25.11 4.99 -1.34
CA LYS A 61 -24.09 6.01 -1.07
C LYS A 61 -22.68 5.42 -1.14
N ILE A 62 -22.45 4.26 -0.52
CA ILE A 62 -21.16 3.54 -0.57
C ILE A 62 -20.80 3.17 -2.02
N ASN A 63 -21.73 2.56 -2.76
CA ASN A 63 -21.50 2.12 -4.13
C ASN A 63 -21.25 3.29 -5.10
N LYS A 64 -21.86 4.45 -4.86
CA LYS A 64 -21.56 5.68 -5.59
C LYS A 64 -20.11 6.12 -5.34
N ARG A 65 -19.68 6.20 -4.06
CA ARG A 65 -18.28 6.53 -3.72
C ARG A 65 -17.28 5.54 -4.30
N ILE A 66 -17.57 4.24 -4.26
CA ILE A 66 -16.73 3.20 -4.90
C ILE A 66 -16.61 3.43 -6.41
N LYS A 67 -17.72 3.81 -7.08
CA LYS A 67 -17.71 4.11 -8.51
C LYS A 67 -16.83 5.33 -8.81
N ASP A 68 -16.99 6.40 -8.04
CA ASP A 68 -16.23 7.63 -8.20
C ASP A 68 -14.73 7.38 -7.93
N PHE A 69 -14.41 6.63 -6.88
CA PHE A 69 -13.05 6.16 -6.58
C PHE A 69 -12.44 5.37 -7.76
N ASN A 70 -13.17 4.40 -8.31
CA ASN A 70 -12.69 3.61 -9.44
C ASN A 70 -12.47 4.44 -10.72
N ILE A 71 -13.21 5.53 -10.91
CA ILE A 71 -12.99 6.48 -12.00
C ILE A 71 -11.71 7.29 -11.75
N LEU A 72 -11.53 7.82 -10.54
CA LEU A 72 -10.32 8.54 -10.14
C LEU A 72 -9.09 7.67 -10.29
N LEU A 73 -9.17 6.42 -9.82
CA LEU A 73 -8.10 5.45 -9.95
C LEU A 73 -7.72 5.26 -11.41
N LYS A 74 -8.72 5.08 -12.30
CA LYS A 74 -8.48 4.87 -13.75
C LYS A 74 -7.81 6.08 -14.40
N ARG A 75 -8.11 7.29 -13.92
CA ARG A 75 -7.48 8.53 -14.42
C ARG A 75 -6.04 8.68 -13.91
N ALA A 76 -5.80 8.28 -12.66
CA ALA A 76 -4.52 8.43 -11.98
C ALA A 76 -3.45 7.45 -12.51
N PHE A 77 -3.87 6.21 -12.73
CA PHE A 77 -3.01 5.12 -13.15
C PHE A 77 -3.47 4.68 -14.55
N ASP A 78 -2.65 4.92 -15.57
CA ASP A 78 -3.01 4.62 -16.96
C ASP A 78 -3.30 3.11 -17.14
N THR A 79 -4.23 2.78 -18.04
CA THR A 79 -4.76 1.42 -18.28
C THR A 79 -3.72 0.34 -18.59
N LYS A 80 -2.49 0.73 -18.95
CA LYS A 80 -1.42 -0.18 -19.39
C LYS A 80 -0.54 -0.74 -18.26
N TYR A 81 -0.58 -0.17 -17.05
CA TYR A 81 0.35 -0.49 -15.95
C TYR A 81 -0.36 -0.83 -14.63
N TYR A 82 -1.60 -1.29 -14.70
CA TYR A 82 -2.42 -1.45 -13.51
C TYR A 82 -2.07 -2.70 -12.69
N THR A 83 -1.35 -2.50 -11.58
CA THR A 83 -1.24 -3.47 -10.47
C THR A 83 -2.44 -3.43 -9.52
N PHE A 84 -3.22 -2.34 -9.53
CA PHE A 84 -4.35 -2.14 -8.62
C PHE A 84 -5.68 -2.67 -9.19
N ARG A 85 -6.34 -3.58 -8.45
CA ARG A 85 -7.71 -3.99 -8.81
C ARG A 85 -8.71 -2.90 -8.40
N LYS A 86 -9.78 -2.75 -9.19
CA LYS A 86 -10.92 -1.90 -8.84
C LYS A 86 -11.56 -2.38 -7.54
N LEU A 87 -12.09 -1.44 -6.77
CA LEU A 87 -12.90 -1.76 -5.60
C LEU A 87 -14.22 -2.40 -6.03
N GLU A 88 -14.62 -3.45 -5.32
CA GLU A 88 -15.87 -4.16 -5.58
C GLU A 88 -17.07 -3.48 -4.92
N GLN A 89 -18.17 -3.34 -5.66
CA GLN A 89 -19.41 -2.80 -5.13
C GLN A 89 -20.18 -3.84 -4.30
N ILE A 90 -20.89 -3.36 -3.29
CA ILE A 90 -21.75 -4.18 -2.44
C ILE A 90 -22.98 -4.61 -3.24
N LYS A 91 -23.28 -5.91 -3.24
CA LYS A 91 -24.45 -6.48 -3.93
C LYS A 91 -25.72 -6.34 -3.08
N LEU A 92 -26.55 -5.36 -3.43
CA LEU A 92 -27.83 -5.11 -2.75
C LEU A 92 -28.78 -6.31 -2.74
N SER A 93 -28.77 -7.13 -3.78
CA SER A 93 -29.62 -8.33 -3.88
C SER A 93 -29.25 -9.40 -2.83
N SER A 94 -27.96 -9.55 -2.52
CA SER A 94 -27.50 -10.46 -1.48
C SER A 94 -28.00 -10.01 -0.10
N LEU A 95 -27.93 -8.71 0.20
CA LEU A 95 -28.43 -8.15 1.46
C LEU A 95 -29.95 -8.28 1.60
N ASP A 96 -30.71 -7.99 0.53
CA ASP A 96 -32.17 -8.15 0.52
C ASP A 96 -32.58 -9.59 0.82
N LYS A 97 -31.93 -10.55 0.17
CA LYS A 97 -32.16 -11.98 0.38
C LYS A 97 -31.92 -12.38 1.84
N ILE A 98 -30.77 -12.01 2.40
CA ILE A 98 -30.40 -12.36 3.78
C ILE A 98 -31.39 -11.77 4.80
N ILE A 99 -31.83 -10.52 4.61
CA ILE A 99 -32.77 -9.86 5.52
C ILE A 99 -34.16 -10.51 5.46
N LYS A 100 -34.64 -10.83 4.25
CA LYS A 100 -35.93 -11.52 4.08
C LYS A 100 -35.92 -12.92 4.68
N GLU A 101 -34.82 -13.65 4.51
CA GLU A 101 -34.63 -15.02 5.03
C GLU A 101 -34.32 -15.06 6.53
N HIS A 102 -34.13 -13.92 7.21
CA HIS A 102 -33.90 -13.89 8.65
C HIS A 102 -35.08 -14.49 9.42
N ARG A 103 -34.80 -15.46 10.30
CA ARG A 103 -35.79 -16.19 11.12
C ARG A 103 -35.56 -16.08 12.63
N GLY A 104 -34.82 -15.07 13.11
CA GLY A 104 -34.58 -14.85 14.55
C GLY A 104 -35.80 -14.33 15.32
N GLU A 105 -37.00 -14.70 14.88
CA GLU A 105 -38.30 -14.20 15.35
C GLU A 105 -38.62 -14.83 16.72
N PHE A 106 -39.19 -14.04 17.65
CA PHE A 106 -39.73 -14.58 18.91
C PHE A 106 -40.99 -13.80 19.33
N PRO A 107 -42.06 -14.49 19.79
CA PRO A 107 -43.22 -13.83 20.34
C PRO A 107 -42.90 -13.12 21.66
N ARG A 108 -43.46 -11.92 21.84
CA ARG A 108 -43.26 -11.00 22.98
C ARG A 108 -43.70 -11.54 24.34
N ASN A 109 -44.36 -12.71 24.38
CA ASN A 109 -45.12 -13.19 25.53
C ASN A 109 -44.34 -13.98 26.58
N LYS A 110 -43.00 -14.04 26.50
CA LYS A 110 -42.19 -14.46 27.64
C LYS A 110 -41.67 -13.21 28.37
N LYS A 111 -42.21 -12.96 29.56
CA LYS A 111 -41.59 -12.09 30.56
C LYS A 111 -40.19 -12.64 30.82
N GLU A 112 -39.16 -12.07 30.20
CA GLU A 112 -37.77 -12.46 30.46
C GLU A 112 -36.97 -11.30 31.04
N GLU A 113 -36.28 -11.65 32.12
CA GLU A 113 -35.47 -10.84 33.00
C GLU A 113 -34.36 -10.11 32.23
N SER A 114 -34.37 -8.78 32.35
CA SER A 114 -33.35 -7.82 31.90
C SER A 114 -32.93 -7.95 30.41
N TYR A 115 -33.39 -6.98 29.64
CA TYR A 115 -32.91 -6.66 28.28
C TYR A 115 -31.38 -6.65 28.15
N ILE A 116 -30.66 -6.33 29.23
CA ILE A 116 -29.20 -6.25 29.29
C ILE A 116 -28.52 -7.62 29.21
N LYS A 117 -29.02 -8.67 29.90
CA LYS A 117 -28.47 -10.04 29.78
C LYS A 117 -28.63 -10.61 28.36
N TYR A 118 -29.73 -10.30 27.68
CA TYR A 118 -30.01 -10.83 26.34
C TYR A 118 -29.23 -10.13 25.21
N VAL A 119 -28.94 -8.83 25.40
CA VAL A 119 -28.13 -8.03 24.47
C VAL A 119 -26.62 -8.27 24.67
N MET A 120 -26.20 -8.62 25.89
CA MET A 120 -24.77 -8.78 26.25
C MET A 120 -24.30 -10.24 26.43
N ALA A 121 -25.16 -11.24 26.67
CA ALA A 121 -24.71 -12.59 27.05
C ALA A 121 -25.12 -13.68 26.04
N GLU A 122 -24.11 -14.43 25.57
CA GLU A 122 -23.88 -15.87 25.81
C GLU A 122 -25.05 -16.89 25.80
N ASP A 123 -26.27 -16.54 25.40
CA ASP A 123 -27.34 -17.53 25.27
C ASP A 123 -27.23 -18.30 23.93
N SER A 124 -27.43 -19.62 24.01
CA SER A 124 -27.47 -20.58 22.89
C SER A 124 -28.89 -20.81 22.37
N SER A 125 -29.84 -19.90 22.65
CA SER A 125 -31.22 -20.07 22.20
C SER A 125 -31.29 -20.09 20.67
N PRO A 126 -32.23 -20.85 20.08
CA PRO A 126 -32.39 -20.89 18.62
C PRO A 126 -32.53 -19.51 17.98
N SER A 127 -33.18 -18.57 18.69
CA SER A 127 -33.35 -17.18 18.23
C SER A 127 -32.04 -16.38 18.26
N SER A 128 -31.29 -16.45 19.36
CA SER A 128 -29.96 -15.84 19.46
C SER A 128 -28.98 -16.37 18.41
N LEU A 129 -28.97 -17.69 18.20
CA LEU A 129 -28.16 -18.34 17.17
C LEU A 129 -28.57 -17.88 15.75
N ALA A 130 -29.88 -17.81 15.46
CA ALA A 130 -30.37 -17.32 14.17
C ALA A 130 -29.96 -15.86 13.90
N ARG A 131 -29.96 -15.01 14.92
CA ARG A 131 -29.51 -13.61 14.82
C ARG A 131 -28.01 -13.49 14.62
N LYS A 132 -27.20 -14.24 15.38
CA LYS A 132 -25.73 -14.33 15.19
C LYS A 132 -25.41 -14.82 13.78
N HIS A 133 -26.11 -15.85 13.30
CA HIS A 133 -25.95 -16.38 11.95
C HIS A 133 -26.28 -15.33 10.88
N THR A 134 -27.40 -14.61 11.00
CA THR A 134 -27.73 -13.52 10.06
C THR A 134 -26.71 -12.39 10.10
N SER A 135 -26.17 -12.03 11.27
CA SER A 135 -25.05 -11.08 11.38
C SER A 135 -23.86 -11.51 10.55
N VAL A 136 -23.45 -12.78 10.69
CA VAL A 136 -22.31 -13.35 9.95
C VAL A 136 -22.58 -13.33 8.44
N LEU A 137 -23.79 -13.70 8.01
CA LEU A 137 -24.15 -13.65 6.59
C LEU A 137 -24.10 -12.23 6.03
N LEU A 138 -24.57 -11.23 6.77
CA LEU A 138 -24.54 -9.83 6.37
C LEU A 138 -23.10 -9.30 6.28
N SER A 139 -22.25 -9.59 7.27
CA SER A 139 -20.82 -9.26 7.21
C SER A 139 -20.13 -9.96 6.05
N ASN A 140 -20.46 -11.22 5.77
CA ASN A 140 -19.93 -11.96 4.63
C ASN A 140 -20.36 -11.36 3.28
N ALA A 141 -21.55 -10.77 3.20
CA ALA A 141 -21.99 -10.05 2.00
C ALA A 141 -21.16 -8.78 1.72
N LEU A 142 -20.52 -8.20 2.73
CA LEU A 142 -19.59 -7.07 2.59
C LEU A 142 -18.14 -7.49 2.35
N LEU A 143 -17.81 -8.76 2.58
CA LEU A 143 -16.45 -9.29 2.51
C LEU A 143 -15.73 -9.03 1.18
N PRO A 144 -16.36 -9.19 -0.01
CA PRO A 144 -15.67 -8.92 -1.27
C PRO A 144 -15.21 -7.46 -1.40
N THR A 145 -16.07 -6.51 -1.01
CA THR A 145 -15.72 -5.08 -0.95
C THR A 145 -14.59 -4.83 0.05
N LYS A 146 -14.67 -5.37 1.27
CA LYS A 146 -13.61 -5.23 2.30
C LYS A 146 -12.27 -5.78 1.84
N LEU A 147 -12.25 -6.96 1.22
CA LEU A 147 -11.05 -7.57 0.67
C LEU A 147 -10.48 -6.70 -0.46
N SER A 148 -11.32 -6.16 -1.35
CA SER A 148 -10.85 -5.27 -2.42
C SER A 148 -10.20 -3.98 -1.87
N ILE A 149 -10.75 -3.40 -0.80
CA ILE A 149 -10.17 -2.24 -0.10
C ILE A 149 -8.82 -2.60 0.53
N SER A 150 -8.75 -3.72 1.25
CA SER A 150 -7.52 -4.20 1.90
C SER A 150 -6.43 -4.49 0.87
N ASN A 151 -6.78 -5.15 -0.24
CA ASN A 151 -5.85 -5.46 -1.32
C ASN A 151 -5.37 -4.19 -2.02
N PHE A 152 -6.24 -3.19 -2.19
CA PHE A 152 -5.85 -1.90 -2.73
C PHE A 152 -4.83 -1.19 -1.83
N ALA A 153 -5.12 -1.10 -0.52
CA ALA A 153 -4.20 -0.49 0.45
C ALA A 153 -2.83 -1.18 0.45
N LYS A 154 -2.80 -2.52 0.49
CA LYS A 154 -1.56 -3.30 0.38
C LYS A 154 -0.83 -3.10 -0.95
N GLY A 155 -1.56 -2.88 -2.04
CA GLY A 155 -0.96 -2.55 -3.34
C GLY A 155 -0.26 -1.20 -3.30
N PHE A 156 -0.72 -0.28 -2.45
CA PHE A 156 -0.17 1.06 -2.33
C PHE A 156 1.19 1.00 -1.63
N ASP A 157 1.29 0.22 -0.55
CA ASP A 157 2.56 -0.02 0.15
C ASP A 157 3.61 -0.64 -0.80
N LYS A 158 3.19 -1.50 -1.73
CA LYS A 158 4.09 -2.10 -2.73
C LYS A 158 4.70 -1.11 -3.70
N LEU A 159 4.07 0.03 -3.99
CA LEU A 159 4.66 1.06 -4.85
C LEU A 159 5.90 1.70 -4.23
N TYR A 160 6.02 1.65 -2.90
CA TYR A 160 7.12 2.28 -2.16
C TYR A 160 8.07 1.23 -1.53
N GLU A 161 7.70 -0.05 -1.55
CA GLU A 161 8.49 -1.16 -1.01
C GLU A 161 9.96 -1.18 -1.47
N PRO A 162 10.31 -0.83 -2.73
CA PRO A 162 11.71 -0.78 -3.16
C PRO A 162 12.53 0.30 -2.45
N PHE A 163 11.89 1.39 -2.03
CA PHE A 163 12.54 2.49 -1.33
C PHE A 163 12.67 2.23 0.17
N GLY A 164 11.73 1.48 0.77
CA GLY A 164 11.77 1.04 2.17
C GLY A 164 11.94 2.18 3.19
N ASP A 165 11.92 1.83 4.47
CA ASP A 165 12.20 2.79 5.55
C ASP A 165 13.72 2.96 5.72
N TYR A 166 14.34 3.71 4.81
CA TYR A 166 15.73 4.13 4.99
C TYR A 166 15.82 5.23 6.05
N ASN A 167 16.92 5.25 6.81
CA ASN A 167 17.07 6.17 7.93
C ASN A 167 17.47 7.57 7.43
N SER A 168 16.48 8.38 7.07
CA SER A 168 16.64 9.74 6.54
C SER A 168 17.43 10.68 7.46
N LEU A 169 17.34 10.51 8.78
CA LEU A 169 18.11 11.31 9.76
C LEU A 169 19.63 11.12 9.59
N ASN A 170 20.04 9.97 9.05
CA ASN A 170 21.43 9.62 8.83
C ASN A 170 21.96 9.92 7.43
N ILE A 171 21.18 10.63 6.60
CA ILE A 171 21.53 10.97 5.22
C ILE A 171 21.60 12.50 5.06
N ARG A 172 22.57 13.00 4.29
CA ARG A 172 22.67 14.43 3.97
C ARG A 172 21.49 14.88 3.11
N SER A 173 21.01 16.11 3.30
CA SER A 173 19.85 16.67 2.58
C SER A 173 19.92 16.53 1.05
N LYS A 174 21.10 16.74 0.47
CA LYS A 174 21.33 16.57 -0.98
C LYS A 174 21.05 15.14 -1.45
N THR A 175 21.46 14.14 -0.67
CA THR A 175 21.26 12.72 -0.98
C THR A 175 19.79 12.32 -0.78
N ILE A 176 19.12 12.85 0.25
CA ILE A 176 17.67 12.68 0.44
C ILE A 176 16.92 13.20 -0.80
N ASN A 177 17.25 14.40 -1.28
CA ASN A 177 16.62 14.97 -2.46
C ASN A 177 16.77 14.09 -3.71
N ASP A 178 17.91 13.41 -3.88
CA ASP A 178 18.10 12.50 -5.01
C ASP A 178 17.30 11.20 -4.85
N ILE A 179 17.20 10.66 -3.62
CA ILE A 179 16.34 9.50 -3.33
C ILE A 179 14.87 9.86 -3.62
N THR A 180 14.39 11.00 -3.14
CA THR A 180 13.02 11.46 -3.40
C THR A 180 12.75 11.64 -4.89
N LYS A 181 13.72 12.14 -5.68
CA LYS A 181 13.59 12.20 -7.14
C LYS A 181 13.47 10.81 -7.77
N ALA A 182 14.29 9.86 -7.33
CA ALA A 182 14.21 8.48 -7.80
C ALA A 182 12.86 7.83 -7.45
N GLU A 183 12.35 8.07 -6.26
CA GLU A 183 11.04 7.61 -5.79
C GLU A 183 9.91 8.16 -6.67
N VAL A 184 9.96 9.46 -6.99
CA VAL A 184 9.02 10.10 -7.91
C VAL A 184 9.13 9.48 -9.31
N CYS A 185 10.32 9.21 -9.84
CA CYS A 185 10.48 8.53 -11.13
C CYS A 185 9.86 7.13 -11.10
N TYR A 186 10.22 6.32 -10.11
CA TYR A 186 9.74 4.94 -9.98
C TYR A 186 8.21 4.86 -9.89
N THR A 187 7.61 5.67 -9.03
CA THR A 187 6.14 5.73 -8.86
C THR A 187 5.41 6.26 -10.10
N ASN A 188 6.10 6.93 -11.02
CA ASN A 188 5.58 7.32 -12.32
C ASN A 188 5.80 6.27 -13.43
N GLY A 189 6.26 5.06 -13.09
CA GLY A 189 6.55 4.00 -14.06
C GLY A 189 7.86 4.21 -14.82
N LEU A 190 8.69 5.15 -14.37
CA LEU A 190 10.03 5.45 -14.89
C LEU A 190 11.07 4.76 -13.99
N ALA A 191 10.95 3.44 -13.88
CA ALA A 191 11.76 2.65 -12.97
C ALA A 191 13.23 2.58 -13.41
N GLU A 192 13.51 2.64 -14.73
CA GLU A 192 14.86 2.72 -15.27
C GLU A 192 15.53 4.05 -14.87
N GLU A 193 14.79 5.15 -14.94
CA GLU A 193 15.24 6.47 -14.51
C GLU A 193 15.48 6.52 -12.99
N ALA A 194 14.65 5.85 -12.20
CA ALA A 194 14.86 5.73 -10.76
C ALA A 194 16.18 5.00 -10.43
N VAL A 195 16.43 3.85 -11.08
CA VAL A 195 17.70 3.11 -10.95
C VAL A 195 18.88 3.98 -11.39
N PHE A 196 18.74 4.73 -12.48
CA PHE A 196 19.75 5.66 -12.96
C PHE A 196 20.09 6.76 -11.93
N ILE A 197 19.08 7.40 -11.34
CA ILE A 197 19.28 8.45 -10.33
C ILE A 197 20.01 7.88 -9.10
N LEU A 198 19.62 6.69 -8.63
CA LEU A 198 20.28 6.04 -7.50
C LEU A 198 21.73 5.65 -7.85
N GLY A 199 21.96 5.13 -9.04
CA GLY A 199 23.30 4.81 -9.54
C GLY A 199 24.23 6.03 -9.58
N ARG A 200 23.74 7.18 -10.08
CA ARG A 200 24.46 8.47 -10.05
C ARG A 200 24.76 8.94 -8.64
N THR A 201 23.80 8.74 -7.74
CA THR A 201 23.95 9.10 -6.32
C THR A 201 25.05 8.26 -5.67
N VAL A 202 25.07 6.95 -5.94
CA VAL A 202 26.13 6.04 -5.46
C VAL A 202 27.50 6.40 -6.04
N GLU A 203 27.59 6.73 -7.32
CA GLU A 203 28.86 7.17 -7.94
C GLU A 203 29.42 8.39 -7.21
N ARG A 204 28.60 9.44 -7.05
CA ARG A 204 29.00 10.66 -6.34
C ARG A 204 29.45 10.36 -4.91
N LEU A 205 28.68 9.58 -4.16
CA LEU A 205 29.01 9.22 -2.78
C LEU A 205 30.28 8.37 -2.69
N SER A 206 30.56 7.55 -3.71
CA SER A 206 31.79 6.77 -3.78
C SER A 206 33.01 7.68 -3.92
N ILE A 207 32.92 8.70 -4.78
CA ILE A 207 33.96 9.73 -4.92
C ILE A 207 34.13 10.52 -3.61
N ASP A 208 33.04 10.99 -3.00
CA ASP A 208 33.08 11.68 -1.70
C ASP A 208 33.79 10.82 -0.64
N CYS A 209 33.47 9.53 -0.56
CA CYS A 209 34.09 8.57 0.36
C CYS A 209 35.59 8.43 0.10
N LEU A 210 36.01 8.29 -1.16
CA LEU A 210 37.43 8.19 -1.52
C LEU A 210 38.19 9.47 -1.16
N LYS A 211 37.61 10.65 -1.40
CA LYS A 211 38.18 11.93 -0.98
C LYS A 211 38.31 12.02 0.54
N HIS A 212 37.31 11.57 1.28
CA HIS A 212 37.37 11.51 2.74
C HIS A 212 38.49 10.57 3.22
N LEU A 213 38.57 9.36 2.66
CA LEU A 213 39.62 8.40 3.00
C LEU A 213 41.03 8.87 2.60
N LYS A 214 41.17 9.66 1.53
CA LYS A 214 42.42 10.33 1.18
C LYS A 214 42.84 11.32 2.25
N LYS A 215 41.92 12.13 2.80
CA LYS A 215 42.22 13.02 3.95
C LYS A 215 42.76 12.25 5.15
N LEU A 216 42.26 11.03 5.35
CA LEU A 216 42.71 10.12 6.41
C LEU A 216 43.97 9.30 6.06
N GLY A 217 44.63 9.57 4.93
CA GLY A 217 45.85 8.87 4.51
C GLY A 217 45.65 7.42 4.03
N ARG A 218 44.40 6.98 3.81
CA ARG A 218 44.08 5.58 3.45
C ARG A 218 44.03 5.31 1.94
N VAL A 219 44.12 6.36 1.13
CA VAL A 219 44.08 6.29 -0.34
C VAL A 219 45.32 6.97 -0.90
N ASN A 220 46.13 6.22 -1.65
CA ASN A 220 47.32 6.75 -2.32
C ASN A 220 47.01 7.17 -3.76
N LYS A 221 46.16 8.19 -3.90
CA LYS A 221 45.82 8.89 -5.16
C LYS A 221 45.69 10.38 -4.88
N THR A 222 45.95 11.25 -5.85
CA THR A 222 45.67 12.69 -5.77
C THR A 222 44.14 12.95 -5.78
N TYR A 223 43.71 14.17 -5.46
CA TYR A 223 42.29 14.50 -5.53
C TYR A 223 41.77 14.47 -6.98
N SER A 224 42.57 14.97 -7.93
CA SER A 224 42.25 14.94 -9.37
C SER A 224 42.13 13.51 -9.89
N GLU A 225 43.07 12.63 -9.53
CA GLU A 225 42.98 11.21 -9.89
C GLU A 225 41.77 10.50 -9.30
N ILE A 226 41.24 10.96 -8.16
CA ILE A 226 40.00 10.44 -7.58
C ILE A 226 38.80 10.94 -8.39
N ASP A 227 38.77 12.22 -8.75
CA ASP A 227 37.69 12.83 -9.52
C ASP A 227 37.53 12.24 -10.93
N GLU A 228 38.61 11.71 -11.51
CA GLU A 228 38.62 11.06 -12.81
C GLU A 228 38.25 9.57 -12.76
N LEU A 229 38.05 8.97 -11.58
CA LEU A 229 37.66 7.57 -11.48
C LEU A 229 36.24 7.38 -12.03
N ASN A 230 36.12 6.43 -12.97
CA ASN A 230 34.80 5.93 -13.35
C ASN A 230 34.14 5.15 -12.18
N PHE A 231 32.85 4.86 -12.33
CA PHE A 231 32.06 4.15 -11.33
C PHE A 231 32.71 2.84 -10.87
N GLU A 232 33.11 1.98 -11.82
CA GLU A 232 33.67 0.65 -11.52
C GLU A 232 34.99 0.75 -10.76
N ASN A 233 35.86 1.65 -11.18
CA ASN A 233 37.15 1.89 -10.52
C ASN A 233 36.96 2.44 -9.11
N SER A 234 35.97 3.32 -8.91
CA SER A 234 35.60 3.84 -7.59
C SER A 234 35.15 2.73 -6.64
N ILE A 235 34.23 1.87 -7.10
CA ILE A 235 33.74 0.72 -6.32
C ILE A 235 34.86 -0.30 -6.06
N ASN A 236 35.70 -0.59 -7.06
CA ASN A 236 36.84 -1.50 -6.91
C ASN A 236 37.82 -1.00 -5.85
N LEU A 237 38.14 0.30 -5.84
CA LEU A 237 39.03 0.89 -4.87
C LEU A 237 38.45 0.84 -3.45
N LEU A 238 37.18 1.22 -3.29
CA LEU A 238 36.45 1.13 -2.02
C LEU A 238 36.33 -0.31 -1.48
N SER A 239 36.36 -1.30 -2.37
CA SER A 239 36.32 -2.72 -2.03
C SER A 239 37.71 -3.35 -1.80
N SER A 240 38.78 -2.59 -1.98
CA SER A 240 40.14 -3.11 -1.88
C SER A 240 40.44 -3.64 -0.47
N PRO A 241 41.34 -4.62 -0.31
CA PRO A 241 41.71 -5.16 1.01
C PRO A 241 42.22 -4.12 2.01
N LYS A 242 42.71 -2.98 1.54
CA LYS A 242 43.19 -1.87 2.38
C LYS A 242 42.04 -0.97 2.88
N ILE A 243 40.98 -0.79 2.10
CA ILE A 243 39.89 0.16 2.39
C ILE A 243 38.66 -0.53 2.98
N LYS A 244 38.25 -1.68 2.42
CA LYS A 244 37.17 -2.54 2.92
C LYS A 244 35.85 -1.81 3.27
N VAL A 245 35.46 -0.80 2.48
CA VAL A 245 34.15 -0.14 2.64
C VAL A 245 33.02 -1.09 2.24
N PHE A 246 33.23 -1.84 1.15
CA PHE A 246 32.34 -2.91 0.71
C PHE A 246 32.91 -4.29 1.06
N ARG A 247 32.05 -5.20 1.52
CA ARG A 247 32.38 -6.62 1.71
C ARG A 247 32.39 -7.36 0.36
N LYS A 248 32.97 -8.56 0.33
CA LYS A 248 33.08 -9.39 -0.89
C LYS A 248 31.73 -9.68 -1.54
N ASP A 249 30.69 -9.90 -0.75
CA ASP A 249 29.30 -10.14 -1.19
C ASP A 249 28.58 -8.87 -1.67
N GLN A 250 29.12 -7.70 -1.34
CA GLN A 250 28.51 -6.39 -1.62
C GLN A 250 29.09 -5.75 -2.87
N LYS A 251 30.37 -6.00 -3.16
CA LYS A 251 31.02 -5.50 -4.37
C LYS A 251 30.24 -5.85 -5.65
N PRO A 252 29.80 -7.12 -5.88
CA PRO A 252 29.01 -7.45 -7.05
C PRO A 252 27.68 -6.69 -7.12
N LYS A 253 27.02 -6.47 -5.96
CA LYS A 253 25.76 -5.72 -5.88
C LYS A 253 25.96 -4.23 -6.22
N ALA A 254 27.04 -3.63 -5.74
CA ALA A 254 27.40 -2.26 -6.08
C ALA A 254 27.78 -2.10 -7.55
N LEU A 255 28.48 -3.08 -8.14
CA LEU A 255 28.75 -3.10 -9.56
C LEU A 255 27.50 -3.40 -10.41
N ALA A 256 26.50 -4.11 -9.88
CA ALA A 256 25.23 -4.35 -10.58
C ALA A 256 24.40 -3.08 -10.75
N LEU A 257 24.60 -2.07 -9.89
CA LEU A 257 24.09 -0.71 -10.07
C LEU A 257 24.80 0.08 -11.17
N LYS A 258 25.67 -0.55 -11.97
CA LYS A 258 26.28 0.08 -13.13
C LYS A 258 25.17 0.51 -14.08
N TRP A 259 24.87 1.79 -14.02
CA TRP A 259 23.96 2.47 -14.92
C TRP A 259 24.82 2.85 -16.13
N ASP A 260 24.67 2.12 -17.23
CA ASP A 260 25.40 2.47 -18.45
C ASP A 260 24.85 3.80 -18.99
N ARG A 261 25.75 4.69 -19.40
CA ARG A 261 25.48 6.10 -19.79
C ARG A 261 24.64 6.24 -21.07
N ASN A 262 24.08 5.14 -21.55
CA ASN A 262 23.45 4.97 -22.84
C ASN A 262 21.91 5.09 -22.85
N ILE A 263 21.26 5.26 -21.70
CA ILE A 263 19.79 5.41 -21.63
C ILE A 263 19.31 6.71 -22.31
N TYR A 264 20.16 7.74 -22.38
CA TYR A 264 19.87 9.00 -23.08
C TYR A 264 20.35 9.04 -24.55
N GLY A 265 21.05 8.00 -25.04
CA GLY A 265 21.78 8.04 -26.33
C GLY A 265 21.40 6.98 -27.37
N HIS A 266 20.86 5.83 -26.96
CA HIS A 266 20.39 4.84 -27.95
C HIS A 266 18.95 5.15 -28.36
N LYS A 267 18.76 5.38 -29.66
CA LYS A 267 17.47 5.15 -30.33
C LYS A 267 16.94 3.81 -29.81
N ARG A 268 15.64 3.77 -29.47
CA ARG A 268 14.88 2.60 -29.01
C ARG A 268 14.87 1.46 -30.06
N SER A 269 16.04 0.95 -30.46
CA SER A 269 16.18 -0.23 -31.31
C SER A 269 16.28 -1.45 -30.39
N SER A 270 15.11 -1.99 -30.10
CA SER A 270 14.82 -3.12 -29.20
C SER A 270 14.82 -2.76 -27.70
N PRO A 271 13.65 -2.84 -27.03
CA PRO A 271 13.57 -2.73 -25.58
C PRO A 271 14.06 -4.06 -25.00
N SER A 272 15.34 -4.15 -24.63
CA SER A 272 15.73 -5.09 -23.58
C SER A 272 15.18 -4.54 -22.26
N LYS A 273 13.86 -4.59 -22.08
CA LYS A 273 13.17 -4.20 -20.85
C LYS A 273 13.75 -5.03 -19.73
N MET A 274 14.51 -4.41 -18.84
CA MET A 274 14.78 -5.00 -17.53
C MET A 274 13.42 -5.32 -16.91
N LYS A 275 13.24 -6.53 -16.35
CA LYS A 275 11.94 -6.87 -15.75
C LYS A 275 11.75 -5.98 -14.52
N GLU A 276 10.51 -5.59 -14.23
CA GLU A 276 10.16 -4.73 -13.09
C GLU A 276 10.78 -5.22 -11.76
N LYS A 277 10.77 -6.54 -11.52
CA LYS A 277 11.41 -7.17 -10.35
C LYS A 277 12.93 -6.95 -10.25
N ASP A 278 13.61 -6.84 -11.38
CA ASP A 278 15.04 -6.57 -11.42
C ASP A 278 15.31 -5.11 -11.04
N MET A 279 14.44 -4.19 -11.47
CA MET A 279 14.52 -2.77 -11.11
C MET A 279 14.23 -2.53 -9.63
N ASP A 280 13.21 -3.19 -9.06
CA ASP A 280 12.92 -3.13 -7.61
C ASP A 280 14.13 -3.57 -6.79
N SER A 281 14.78 -4.66 -7.22
CA SER A 281 15.98 -5.19 -6.59
C SER A 281 17.14 -4.20 -6.69
N MET A 282 17.33 -3.57 -7.85
CA MET A 282 18.37 -2.56 -8.03
C MET A 282 18.13 -1.31 -7.19
N ILE A 283 16.88 -0.85 -7.05
CA ILE A 283 16.52 0.27 -6.18
C ILE A 283 16.85 -0.05 -4.73
N LYS A 284 16.40 -1.22 -4.23
CA LYS A 284 16.73 -1.69 -2.87
C LYS A 284 18.23 -1.76 -2.64
N ILE A 285 18.99 -2.27 -3.61
CA ILE A 285 20.46 -2.33 -3.54
C ILE A 285 21.06 -0.90 -3.51
N GLY A 286 20.53 0.02 -4.32
CA GLY A 286 20.92 1.43 -4.37
C GLY A 286 20.79 2.13 -3.04
N ILE A 287 19.61 2.08 -2.43
CA ILE A 287 19.33 2.68 -1.12
C ILE A 287 20.27 2.12 -0.05
N ASN A 288 20.43 0.80 0.03
CA ASN A 288 21.32 0.15 1.01
C ASN A 288 22.80 0.59 0.86
N ILE A 289 23.27 0.80 -0.37
CA ILE A 289 24.63 1.29 -0.62
C ILE A 289 24.76 2.76 -0.24
N ILE A 290 23.76 3.59 -0.57
CA ILE A 290 23.72 5.00 -0.21
C ILE A 290 23.82 5.16 1.31
N GLU A 291 22.99 4.47 2.09
CA GLU A 291 23.01 4.53 3.57
C GLU A 291 24.39 4.15 4.12
N ARG A 292 25.01 3.12 3.55
CA ARG A 292 26.33 2.65 3.97
C ARG A 292 27.42 3.69 3.70
N LEU A 293 27.41 4.30 2.52
CA LEU A 293 28.39 5.33 2.15
C LEU A 293 28.21 6.58 3.01
N GLU A 294 26.96 7.02 3.23
CA GLU A 294 26.65 8.13 4.13
C GLU A 294 27.12 7.85 5.57
N LYS A 295 26.91 6.63 6.08
CA LYS A 295 27.44 6.22 7.39
C LYS A 295 28.97 6.31 7.44
N LYS A 296 29.66 5.96 6.35
CA LYS A 296 31.13 6.02 6.27
C LYS A 296 31.68 7.43 6.13
N LEU A 297 30.95 8.35 5.53
CA LEU A 297 31.34 9.77 5.45
C LEU A 297 31.24 10.49 6.79
N ARG A 298 30.45 9.95 7.73
CA ARG A 298 30.28 10.48 9.08
C ARG A 298 31.23 9.86 10.13
N SER A 299 31.88 8.74 9.81
CA SER A 299 32.78 7.99 10.71
C SER A 299 34.24 8.33 10.47
#